data_AF-A0A9E0VH97-F1
#
_entry.id   AF-A0A9E0VH97-F1
#
_cell.length_a   1.000
_cell.length_b   1.000
_cell.length_c   1.000
_cell.angle_alpha   90.00
_cell.angle_beta   90.00
_cell.angle_gamma   90.00
#
_symmetry.space_group_name_H-M   'P 1'
#
loop_
_entity.id
_entity.type
_entity.pdbx_description
1 polymer ?
#
loop_
_entity_poly.entity_id
_entity_poly.type
_entity_poly.pdbx_seq_one_letter_code
_entity_poly.pdbx_strand_id
1 'polypeptide(L)'
;MKNEVLKAALTFWSNGDPLKAGRLIYDRIPNDDRPAWAGNILRFCSRPIPPVPEIETVLEIAFDRSRWKQAHAAFSNVRTLTLAHEKAGAPDLPAGGILYLAENTAKVCYNASGEPAPFDEDSGCWIVENARYLADNSANSEFESKVWSLICDGVE
;
A
#
# COMPACT_ATOMS: atom_id res chain seq x y z
N MET A 1 24.44 5.22 -3.06
CA MET A 1 23.42 5.26 -1.99
C MET A 1 22.12 4.57 -2.40
N LYS A 2 21.36 5.05 -3.39
CA LYS A 2 20.11 4.39 -3.87
C LYS A 2 20.26 2.88 -4.12
N ASN A 3 21.27 2.48 -4.89
CA ASN A 3 21.52 1.06 -5.21
C ASN A 3 21.83 0.21 -3.96
N GLU A 4 22.44 0.78 -2.94
CA GLU A 4 22.76 0.05 -1.69
C GLU A 4 21.50 -0.11 -0.84
N VAL A 5 20.66 0.92 -0.76
CA VAL A 5 19.35 0.87 -0.09
C VAL A 5 18.46 -0.18 -0.73
N LEU A 6 18.32 -0.16 -2.07
CA LEU A 6 17.50 -1.13 -2.79
C LEU A 6 18.03 -2.57 -2.63
N LYS A 7 19.35 -2.77 -2.61
CA LYS A 7 19.95 -4.08 -2.35
C LYS A 7 19.68 -4.58 -0.93
N ALA A 8 19.77 -3.70 0.06
CA ALA A 8 19.44 -4.03 1.45
C ALA A 8 17.95 -4.33 1.62
N ALA A 9 17.07 -3.52 1.02
CA ALA A 9 15.63 -3.72 1.04
C ALA A 9 15.24 -5.04 0.35
N LEU A 10 15.86 -5.36 -0.79
CA LEU A 10 15.64 -6.65 -1.47
C LEU A 10 16.04 -7.82 -0.58
N THR A 11 17.12 -7.69 0.20
CA THR A 11 17.54 -8.75 1.13
C THR A 11 16.48 -9.01 2.20
N PHE A 12 15.90 -7.95 2.78
CA PHE A 12 14.81 -8.09 3.74
C PHE A 12 13.54 -8.64 3.10
N TRP A 13 13.17 -8.15 1.90
CA TRP A 13 12.07 -8.71 1.13
C TRP A 13 12.26 -10.21 0.94
N SER A 14 13.34 -10.65 0.30
CA SER A 14 13.58 -12.06 0.00
C SER A 14 13.63 -12.96 1.24
N ASN A 15 14.04 -12.44 2.39
CA ASN A 15 14.13 -13.19 3.65
C ASN A 15 12.84 -13.21 4.48
N GLY A 16 11.74 -12.65 3.97
CA GLY A 16 10.45 -12.65 4.66
C GLY A 16 10.34 -11.60 5.76
N ASP A 17 11.00 -10.45 5.59
CA ASP A 17 10.89 -9.28 6.48
C ASP A 17 10.48 -8.02 5.68
N PRO A 18 9.25 -8.00 5.12
CA PRO A 18 8.84 -6.96 4.20
C PRO A 18 8.63 -5.61 4.90
N LEU A 19 8.26 -5.61 6.19
CA LEU A 19 8.21 -4.38 7.01
C LEU A 19 9.57 -3.66 7.06
N LYS A 20 10.69 -4.37 7.28
CA LYS A 20 12.02 -3.73 7.24
C LYS A 20 12.41 -3.27 5.84
N ALA A 21 12.04 -4.02 4.81
CA ALA A 21 12.21 -3.56 3.42
C ALA A 21 11.42 -2.27 3.18
N GLY A 22 10.17 -2.23 3.66
CA GLY A 22 9.28 -1.07 3.58
C GLY A 22 9.84 0.15 4.29
N ARG A 23 10.44 0.01 5.48
CA ARG A 23 11.10 1.12 6.17
C ARG A 23 12.21 1.73 5.33
N LEU A 24 13.11 0.91 4.78
CA LEU A 24 14.23 1.37 3.95
C LEU A 24 13.77 2.11 2.68
N ILE A 25 12.63 1.72 2.13
CA ILE A 25 12.07 2.26 0.90
C ILE A 25 11.26 3.51 1.18
N TYR A 26 10.25 3.42 2.05
CA TYR A 26 9.29 4.49 2.32
C TYR A 26 9.94 5.75 2.92
N ASP A 27 10.98 5.59 3.74
CA ASP A 27 11.74 6.72 4.30
C ASP A 27 12.49 7.50 3.21
N ARG A 28 12.66 6.93 2.01
CA ARG A 28 13.32 7.57 0.85
C ARG A 28 12.37 8.09 -0.20
N ILE A 29 11.07 7.94 -0.01
CA ILE A 29 10.08 8.49 -0.92
C ILE A 29 9.69 9.89 -0.40
N PRO A 30 9.88 10.95 -1.21
CA PRO A 30 9.46 12.30 -0.84
C PRO A 30 7.99 12.34 -0.46
N ASN A 31 7.63 13.17 0.52
CA ASN A 31 6.27 13.22 1.05
C ASN A 31 5.19 13.37 -0.03
N ASP A 32 5.45 14.23 -1.01
CA ASP A 32 4.52 14.53 -2.10
C ASP A 32 4.39 13.39 -3.13
N ASP A 33 5.34 12.45 -3.16
CA ASP A 33 5.33 11.30 -4.08
C ASP A 33 4.71 10.05 -3.45
N ARG A 34 4.65 9.97 -2.12
CA ARG A 34 4.12 8.82 -1.36
C ARG A 34 2.69 8.42 -1.76
N PRO A 35 1.73 9.35 -1.96
CA PRO A 35 0.38 8.98 -2.36
C PRO A 35 0.32 8.31 -3.74
N ALA A 36 1.01 8.85 -4.74
CA ALA A 36 1.05 8.27 -6.08
C ALA A 36 1.78 6.92 -6.09
N TRP A 37 2.86 6.79 -5.32
CA TRP A 37 3.56 5.52 -5.09
C TRP A 37 2.63 4.45 -4.52
N ALA A 38 1.96 4.75 -3.40
CA ALA A 38 1.01 3.85 -2.75
C ALA A 38 -0.15 3.47 -3.68
N GLY A 39 -0.72 4.47 -4.38
CA GLY A 39 -1.80 4.28 -5.34
C GLY A 39 -1.42 3.38 -6.52
N ASN A 40 -0.17 3.43 -6.99
CA ASN A 40 0.29 2.57 -8.08
C ASN A 40 0.38 1.10 -7.65
N ILE A 41 0.84 0.84 -6.42
CA ILE A 41 0.89 -0.51 -5.84
C ILE A 41 -0.54 -1.04 -5.65
N LEU A 42 -1.42 -0.25 -5.04
CA LEU A 42 -2.83 -0.61 -4.85
C LEU A 42 -3.51 -0.90 -6.18
N ARG A 43 -3.38 0.00 -7.17
CA ARG A 43 -3.98 -0.16 -8.50
C ARG A 43 -3.53 -1.44 -9.17
N PHE A 44 -2.26 -1.82 -9.04
CA PHE A 44 -1.77 -3.05 -9.63
C PHE A 44 -2.33 -4.28 -8.91
N CYS A 45 -2.28 -4.27 -7.58
CA CYS A 45 -2.70 -5.40 -6.74
C CYS A 45 -4.21 -5.66 -6.77
N SER A 46 -5.04 -4.63 -7.02
CA SER A 46 -6.50 -4.79 -7.10
C SER A 46 -7.02 -5.22 -8.47
N ARG A 47 -6.19 -5.21 -9.53
CA ARG A 47 -6.61 -5.61 -10.91
C ARG A 47 -7.27 -6.98 -11.03
N PRO A 48 -6.86 -8.02 -10.27
CA PRO A 48 -7.44 -9.35 -10.43
C PRO A 48 -8.89 -9.47 -9.91
N ILE A 49 -9.39 -8.49 -9.14
CA ILE A 49 -10.73 -8.51 -8.56
C ILE A 49 -11.66 -7.50 -9.26
N PRO A 50 -12.99 -7.69 -9.19
CA PRO A 50 -13.94 -6.68 -9.64
C PRO A 50 -13.71 -5.33 -8.92
N PRO A 51 -13.95 -4.19 -9.60
CA PRO A 51 -13.81 -2.88 -8.97
C PRO A 51 -14.68 -2.75 -7.71
N VAL A 52 -14.07 -2.23 -6.65
CA VAL A 52 -14.74 -1.94 -5.37
C VAL A 52 -14.78 -0.42 -5.21
N PRO A 53 -15.97 0.21 -5.11
CA PRO A 53 -16.11 1.67 -5.09
C PRO A 53 -15.23 2.39 -4.06
N GLU A 54 -15.06 1.81 -2.89
CA GLU A 54 -14.24 2.35 -1.80
C GLU A 54 -12.75 2.34 -2.17
N ILE A 55 -12.28 1.29 -2.85
CA ILE A 55 -10.89 1.19 -3.35
C ILE A 55 -10.68 2.19 -4.50
N GLU A 56 -11.64 2.29 -5.43
CA GLU A 56 -11.57 3.27 -6.52
C GLU A 56 -11.50 4.70 -5.98
N THR A 57 -12.28 5.01 -4.93
CA THR A 57 -12.21 6.32 -4.25
C THR A 57 -10.82 6.59 -3.68
N VAL A 58 -10.18 5.61 -3.04
CA VAL A 58 -8.80 5.74 -2.54
C VAL A 58 -7.82 5.97 -3.69
N LEU A 59 -7.98 5.25 -4.81
CA LEU A 59 -7.14 5.43 -6.00
C LEU A 59 -7.29 6.84 -6.58
N GLU A 60 -8.52 7.35 -6.75
CA GLU A 60 -8.75 8.71 -7.22
C GLU A 60 -8.07 9.75 -6.33
N ILE A 61 -8.17 9.59 -5.00
CA ILE A 61 -7.53 10.48 -4.04
C ILE A 61 -6.00 10.40 -4.14
N ALA A 62 -5.44 9.19 -4.25
CA ALA A 62 -3.99 8.99 -4.34
C ALA A 62 -3.34 9.76 -5.51
N PHE A 63 -4.06 9.93 -6.62
CA PHE A 63 -3.58 10.63 -7.81
C PHE A 63 -4.07 12.09 -7.94
N ASP A 64 -4.81 12.60 -6.95
CA ASP A 64 -5.27 14.00 -6.90
C ASP A 64 -4.89 14.65 -5.57
N ARG A 65 -3.80 15.44 -5.61
CA ARG A 65 -3.29 16.17 -4.44
C ARG A 65 -4.33 17.05 -3.75
N SER A 66 -5.28 17.61 -4.51
CA SER A 66 -6.32 18.48 -3.93
C SER A 66 -7.30 17.71 -3.04
N ARG A 67 -7.35 16.37 -3.18
CA ARG A 67 -8.24 15.48 -2.46
C ARG A 67 -7.57 14.73 -1.31
N TRP A 68 -6.26 14.84 -1.09
CA TRP A 68 -5.56 14.06 -0.06
C TRP A 68 -6.15 14.19 1.35
N LYS A 69 -6.63 15.39 1.74
CA LYS A 69 -7.33 15.60 3.01
C LYS A 69 -8.62 14.78 3.17
N GLN A 70 -9.24 14.35 2.07
CA GLN A 70 -10.43 13.50 2.06
C GLN A 70 -10.09 12.03 2.37
N ALA A 71 -8.80 11.67 2.35
CA ALA A 71 -8.37 10.28 2.53
C ALA A 71 -8.71 9.71 3.91
N HIS A 72 -8.86 10.54 4.95
CA HIS A 72 -9.35 10.06 6.25
C HIS A 72 -10.79 9.52 6.16
N ALA A 73 -11.67 10.16 5.39
CA ALA A 73 -13.03 9.66 5.18
C ALA A 73 -13.00 8.39 4.30
N ALA A 74 -12.15 8.36 3.28
CA ALA A 74 -11.96 7.18 2.44
C ALA A 74 -11.45 5.97 3.26
N PHE A 75 -10.50 6.18 4.18
CA PHE A 75 -10.03 5.17 5.11
C PHE A 75 -11.19 4.58 5.94
N SER A 76 -12.06 5.41 6.52
CA SER A 76 -13.21 4.93 7.30
C SER A 76 -14.17 4.05 6.48
N ASN A 77 -14.37 4.39 5.20
CA ASN A 77 -15.22 3.60 4.31
C ASN A 77 -14.58 2.24 4.02
N VAL A 78 -13.29 2.19 3.68
CA VAL A 78 -12.57 0.92 3.49
C VAL A 78 -12.57 0.10 4.77
N ARG A 79 -12.31 0.71 5.93
CA ARG A 79 -12.29 0.01 7.22
C ARG A 79 -13.60 -0.68 7.56
N THR A 80 -14.73 -0.11 7.12
CA THR A 80 -16.05 -0.75 7.27
C THR A 80 -16.13 -2.07 6.50
N LEU A 81 -15.57 -2.12 5.29
CA LEU A 81 -15.47 -3.35 4.51
C LEU A 81 -14.51 -4.35 5.15
N THR A 82 -13.35 -3.89 5.61
CA THR A 82 -12.35 -4.73 6.28
C THR A 82 -12.92 -5.40 7.53
N LEU A 83 -13.62 -4.64 8.38
CA LEU A 83 -14.29 -5.17 9.58
C LEU A 83 -15.38 -6.19 9.22
N ALA A 84 -16.14 -5.95 8.16
CA ALA A 84 -17.14 -6.90 7.69
C ALA A 84 -16.50 -8.20 7.18
N HIS A 85 -15.39 -8.08 6.45
CA HIS A 85 -14.60 -9.22 5.96
C HIS A 85 -14.00 -10.03 7.13
N GLU A 86 -13.35 -9.37 8.10
CA GLU A 86 -12.82 -9.99 9.32
C GLU A 86 -13.92 -10.76 10.08
N LYS A 87 -15.11 -10.16 10.23
CA LYS A 87 -16.24 -10.77 10.94
C LYS A 87 -16.83 -11.97 10.20
N ALA A 88 -16.78 -12.01 8.87
CA ALA A 88 -17.31 -13.12 8.08
C ALA A 88 -16.50 -14.41 8.27
N GLY A 89 -15.25 -14.33 8.78
CA GLY A 89 -14.42 -15.48 9.13
C GLY A 89 -14.00 -16.34 7.93
N ALA A 90 -14.27 -15.89 6.71
CA ALA A 90 -13.88 -16.59 5.49
C ALA A 90 -12.45 -16.18 5.09
N PRO A 91 -11.53 -17.13 4.86
CA PRO A 91 -10.19 -16.85 4.41
C PRO A 91 -10.18 -16.56 2.90
N ASP A 92 -10.85 -15.49 2.46
CA ASP A 92 -10.53 -14.92 1.14
C ASP A 92 -9.26 -14.07 1.32
N LEU A 93 -8.13 -14.81 1.34
CA LEU A 93 -6.81 -14.29 1.63
C LEU A 93 -6.49 -13.08 0.72
N PRO A 94 -6.70 -13.11 -0.62
CA PRO A 94 -6.52 -11.95 -1.47
C PRO A 94 -7.40 -10.74 -1.11
N ALA A 95 -8.69 -10.94 -0.83
CA ALA A 95 -9.60 -9.83 -0.55
C ALA A 95 -9.18 -9.07 0.72
N GLY A 96 -8.83 -9.78 1.79
CA GLY A 96 -8.33 -9.16 3.02
C GLY A 96 -7.04 -8.37 2.79
N GLY A 97 -6.08 -8.95 2.05
CA GLY A 97 -4.82 -8.27 1.73
C GLY A 97 -5.00 -6.98 0.93
N ILE A 98 -5.93 -6.96 -0.04
CA ILE A 98 -6.25 -5.76 -0.83
C ILE A 98 -6.93 -4.69 0.03
N LEU A 99 -7.83 -5.07 0.95
CA LEU A 99 -8.49 -4.12 1.85
C LEU A 99 -7.48 -3.44 2.80
N TYR A 100 -6.57 -4.19 3.41
CA TYR A 100 -5.49 -3.60 4.23
C TYR A 100 -4.56 -2.72 3.41
N LEU A 101 -4.22 -3.12 2.18
CA LEU A 101 -3.43 -2.29 1.27
C LEU A 101 -4.15 -0.97 0.94
N ALA A 102 -5.46 -1.00 0.73
CA ALA A 102 -6.27 0.19 0.48
C ALA A 102 -6.37 1.10 1.71
N GLU A 103 -6.53 0.54 2.91
CA GLU A 103 -6.49 1.29 4.17
C GLU A 103 -5.16 2.03 4.33
N ASN A 104 -4.03 1.33 4.18
CA ASN A 104 -2.71 1.94 4.35
C ASN A 104 -2.40 2.96 3.25
N THR A 105 -2.90 2.75 2.02
CA THR A 105 -2.84 3.77 0.96
C THR A 105 -3.59 5.03 1.36
N ALA A 106 -4.81 4.92 1.90
CA ALA A 106 -5.57 6.07 2.38
C ALA A 106 -4.86 6.80 3.54
N LYS A 107 -4.26 6.06 4.48
CA LYS A 107 -3.45 6.64 5.56
C LYS A 107 -2.25 7.44 5.02
N VAL A 108 -1.52 6.87 4.05
CA VAL A 108 -0.39 7.54 3.40
C VAL A 108 -0.84 8.82 2.71
N CYS A 109 -1.95 8.80 1.96
CA CYS A 109 -2.53 9.99 1.34
C CYS A 109 -2.87 11.07 2.38
N TYR A 110 -3.54 10.70 3.47
CA TYR A 110 -3.91 11.65 4.52
C TYR A 110 -2.68 12.26 5.19
N ASN A 111 -1.70 11.43 5.57
CA ASN A 111 -0.47 11.91 6.20
C ASN A 111 0.31 12.86 5.28
N ALA A 112 0.36 12.59 3.98
CA ALA A 112 1.00 13.46 3.01
C ALA A 112 0.30 14.82 2.82
N SER A 113 -0.99 14.92 3.16
CA SER A 113 -1.75 16.18 3.06
C SER A 113 -1.31 17.27 4.04
N GLY A 114 -0.64 16.90 5.13
CA GLY A 114 -0.24 17.82 6.20
C GLY A 114 -1.38 18.24 7.15
N GLU A 115 -2.56 17.63 7.02
CA GLU A 115 -3.66 17.82 7.97
C GLU A 115 -3.29 17.33 9.39
N PRO A 116 -3.89 17.90 10.45
CA PRO A 116 -3.59 17.52 11.83
C PRO A 116 -4.07 16.10 12.15
N ALA A 117 -3.54 15.53 13.25
CA ALA A 117 -3.84 14.16 13.70
C ALA A 117 -3.54 13.09 12.63
N PRO A 118 -2.27 12.98 12.17
CA PRO A 118 -1.88 11.97 11.20
C PRO A 118 -2.09 10.56 11.75
N PHE A 119 -2.28 9.60 10.85
CA PHE A 119 -2.19 8.18 11.15
C PHE A 119 -0.74 7.75 11.44
N ASP A 120 -0.56 6.48 11.82
CA ASP A 120 0.73 5.89 12.14
C ASP A 120 1.77 6.11 11.02
N GLU A 121 2.98 6.52 11.42
CA GLU A 121 4.08 6.87 10.51
C GLU A 121 4.57 5.70 9.65
N ASP A 122 4.32 4.47 10.09
CA ASP A 122 4.72 3.23 9.44
C ASP A 122 3.70 2.71 8.42
N SER A 123 2.61 3.45 8.15
CA SER A 123 1.58 3.06 7.17
C SER A 123 2.17 2.69 5.80
N GLY A 124 3.23 3.38 5.36
CA GLY A 124 3.94 3.04 4.13
C GLY A 124 4.76 1.73 4.21
N CYS A 125 5.22 1.35 5.40
CA CYS A 125 5.87 0.04 5.60
C CYS A 125 4.83 -1.08 5.47
N TRP A 126 3.62 -0.88 6.01
CA TRP A 126 2.52 -1.84 5.90
C TRP A 126 2.03 -2.04 4.47
N ILE A 127 2.13 -1.03 3.60
CA ILE A 127 1.89 -1.21 2.15
C ILE A 127 2.79 -2.30 1.57
N VAL A 128 4.09 -2.30 1.92
CA VAL A 128 5.06 -3.29 1.45
C VAL A 128 4.75 -4.68 2.01
N GLU A 129 4.37 -4.76 3.29
CA GLU A 129 3.89 -6.00 3.93
C GLU A 129 2.66 -6.57 3.23
N ASN A 130 1.62 -5.76 3.03
CA ASN A 130 0.38 -6.20 2.39
C ASN A 130 0.61 -6.61 0.93
N ALA A 131 1.45 -5.88 0.21
CA ALA A 131 1.82 -6.23 -1.16
C ALA A 131 2.62 -7.54 -1.22
N ARG A 132 3.50 -7.79 -0.25
CA ARG A 132 4.20 -9.08 -0.15
C ARG A 132 3.23 -10.23 0.10
N TYR A 133 2.33 -10.05 1.06
CA TYR A 133 1.31 -11.06 1.35
C TYR A 133 0.47 -11.39 0.11
N LEU A 134 0.09 -10.40 -0.70
CA LEU A 134 -0.61 -10.65 -1.96
C LEU A 134 0.28 -11.38 -2.98
N ALA A 135 1.56 -11.04 -3.07
CA ALA A 135 2.50 -11.71 -3.96
C ALA A 135 2.68 -13.20 -3.60
N ASP A 136 2.87 -13.51 -2.32
CA ASP A 136 3.00 -14.89 -1.81
C ASP A 136 1.76 -15.74 -2.11
N ASN A 137 0.58 -15.11 -2.18
CA ASN A 137 -0.70 -15.78 -2.48
C ASN A 137 -1.11 -15.72 -3.96
N SER A 138 -0.30 -15.11 -4.84
CA SER A 138 -0.66 -14.90 -6.25
C SER A 138 -0.34 -16.08 -7.19
N ALA A 139 0.37 -17.11 -6.71
CA ALA A 139 0.90 -18.23 -7.51
C ALA A 139 1.68 -17.82 -8.78
N ASN A 140 2.05 -16.53 -8.92
CA ASN A 140 2.61 -15.94 -10.13
C ASN A 140 3.88 -15.15 -9.82
N SER A 141 5.03 -15.68 -10.21
CA SER A 141 6.34 -15.02 -10.00
C SER A 141 6.50 -13.70 -10.77
N GLU A 142 5.78 -13.52 -11.88
CA GLU A 142 5.75 -12.23 -12.59
C GLU A 142 4.98 -11.17 -11.79
N PHE A 143 3.94 -11.58 -11.05
CA PHE A 143 3.20 -10.69 -10.16
C PHE A 143 4.11 -10.19 -9.04
N GLU A 144 4.83 -11.08 -8.35
CA GLU A 144 5.81 -10.69 -7.33
C GLU A 144 6.86 -9.73 -7.89
N SER A 145 7.47 -10.07 -9.04
CA SER A 145 8.49 -9.25 -9.68
C SER A 145 7.96 -7.85 -10.01
N LYS A 146 6.70 -7.76 -10.47
CA LYS A 146 6.09 -6.48 -10.80
C LYS A 146 5.72 -5.66 -9.56
N VAL A 147 5.22 -6.31 -8.50
CA VAL A 147 4.97 -5.67 -7.20
C VAL A 147 6.27 -5.09 -6.65
N TRP A 148 7.36 -5.87 -6.64
CA TRP A 148 8.66 -5.40 -6.17
C TRP A 148 9.19 -4.21 -6.98
N SER A 149 9.04 -4.25 -8.32
CA SER A 149 9.38 -3.12 -9.18
C SER A 149 8.61 -1.86 -8.78
N LEU A 150 7.30 -1.95 -8.57
CA LEU A 150 6.47 -0.80 -8.16
C LEU A 150 6.85 -0.27 -6.78
N ILE A 151 7.20 -1.16 -5.84
CA ILE A 151 7.67 -0.78 -4.50
C ILE A 151 8.97 0.03 -4.60
N CYS A 152 9.87 -0.34 -5.51
CA CYS A 152 11.14 0.37 -5.73
C CYS A 152 11.00 1.68 -6.52
N ASP A 153 9.88 1.90 -7.20
CA ASP A 153 9.62 3.12 -7.97
C ASP A 153 9.48 4.30 -6.99
N GLY A 154 10.22 5.39 -7.21
CA GLY A 154 10.18 6.58 -6.36
C GLY A 154 11.21 6.65 -5.22
N VAL A 155 12.06 5.63 -5.06
CA VAL A 155 13.23 5.72 -4.15
C VAL A 155 14.28 6.67 -4.74
N GLU A 156 14.69 7.71 -4.00
CA GLU A 156 15.79 8.63 -4.35
C GLU A 156 17.16 8.21 -3.76
#